data_AF-A0A2S9GEE6-F1
#
_entry.id   AF-A0A2S9GEE6-F1
#
_cell.length_a   1.000
_cell.length_b   1.000
_cell.length_c   1.000
_cell.angle_alpha   90.00
_cell.angle_beta   90.00
_cell.angle_gamma   90.00
#
_symmetry.space_group_name_H-M   'P 1'
#
loop_
_entity.id
_entity.type
_entity.pdbx_description
1 polymer ?
#
loop_
_entity_poly.entity_id
_entity_poly.type
_entity_poly.pdbx_seq_one_letter_code
_entity_poly.pdbx_strand_id
1 'polypeptide(L)'
;MHLLQQMSTQLRRPLTTMTCDAADVPLPGSSADTVTVLHLIEHLPSDAIDAVLDEAVRLARRRVIVAVPFEDEPRDCYGHLQRFD
;
A
#
# COMPACT_ATOMS: atom_id res chain seq x y z
N MET A 1 -12.76 4.57 -7.62
CA MET A 1 -12.18 5.73 -6.91
C MET A 1 -12.30 7.01 -7.76
N HIS A 2 -13.41 7.75 -7.64
CA HIS A 2 -13.68 8.93 -8.50
C HIS A 2 -12.84 10.16 -8.12
N LEU A 3 -12.68 10.42 -6.81
CA LEU A 3 -11.97 11.59 -6.28
C LEU A 3 -10.53 11.69 -6.79
N LEU A 4 -9.75 10.61 -6.69
CA LEU A 4 -8.34 10.62 -7.08
C LEU A 4 -8.16 10.86 -8.58
N GLN A 5 -9.03 10.30 -9.42
CA GLN A 5 -9.02 10.54 -10.86
C GLN A 5 -9.35 12.01 -11.20
N GLN A 6 -10.32 12.61 -10.50
CA GLN A 6 -10.65 14.03 -10.64
C GLN A 6 -9.46 14.91 -10.22
N MET A 7 -8.83 14.62 -9.09
CA MET A 7 -7.67 15.37 -8.58
C MET A 7 -6.46 15.25 -9.50
N SER A 8 -6.21 14.08 -10.08
CA SER A 8 -5.14 13.86 -11.07
C SER A 8 -5.25 14.83 -12.25
N THR A 9 -6.46 14.98 -12.80
CA THR A 9 -6.76 15.93 -13.89
C THR A 9 -6.58 17.38 -13.44
N GLN A 10 -7.16 17.75 -12.29
CA GLN A 10 -7.10 19.12 -11.78
C GLN A 10 -5.67 19.57 -11.47
N LEU A 11 -4.86 18.67 -10.89
CA LEU A 11 -3.46 18.92 -10.54
C LEU A 11 -2.49 18.74 -11.71
N ARG A 12 -2.97 18.26 -12.87
CA ARG A 12 -2.15 17.92 -14.05
C ARG A 12 -1.02 16.94 -13.72
N ARG A 13 -1.31 15.97 -12.86
CA ARG A 13 -0.36 14.94 -12.44
C ARG A 13 -0.91 13.57 -12.86
N PRO A 14 -0.31 12.89 -13.85
CA PRO A 14 -0.77 11.59 -14.29
C PRO A 14 -0.79 10.59 -13.12
N LEU A 15 -1.97 10.07 -12.80
CA LEU A 15 -2.18 9.07 -11.78
C LEU A 15 -3.28 8.11 -12.26
N THR A 16 -2.92 6.84 -12.40
CA THR A 16 -3.90 5.77 -12.64
C THR A 16 -4.22 5.12 -11.31
N THR A 17 -5.51 4.96 -11.02
CA THR A 17 -5.97 4.29 -9.80
C THR A 17 -6.74 3.03 -10.14
N MET A 18 -6.54 1.98 -9.36
CA MET A 18 -7.26 0.72 -9.46
C MET A 18 -7.84 0.38 -8.09
N THR A 19 -9.05 -0.17 -8.07
CA THR A 19 -9.61 -0.80 -6.88
C THR A 19 -9.36 -2.30 -7.01
N CYS A 20 -8.58 -2.85 -6.10
CA CYS A 20 -8.28 -4.28 -6.01
C CYS A 20 -8.01 -4.65 -4.54
N ASP A 21 -7.89 -5.94 -4.28
CA ASP A 21 -7.26 -6.43 -3.06
C ASP A 21 -5.75 -6.14 -3.14
N ALA A 22 -5.15 -5.68 -2.04
CA ALA A 22 -3.72 -5.42 -1.98
C ALA A 22 -2.89 -6.70 -1.85
N ALA A 23 -3.52 -7.82 -1.46
CA ALA A 23 -2.92 -9.15 -1.45
C ALA A 23 -3.10 -9.92 -2.78
N ASP A 24 -3.89 -9.39 -3.73
CA ASP A 24 -4.12 -9.99 -5.05
C ASP A 24 -4.36 -8.89 -6.10
N VAL A 25 -3.27 -8.24 -6.51
CA VAL A 25 -3.29 -7.16 -7.49
C VAL A 25 -3.31 -7.77 -8.90
N PRO A 26 -4.28 -7.41 -9.76
CA PRO A 26 -4.47 -8.02 -11.08
C PRO A 26 -3.49 -7.49 -12.13
N LEU A 27 -2.19 -7.50 -11.81
CA LEU A 27 -1.08 -7.13 -12.65
C LEU A 27 -0.04 -8.26 -12.70
N PRO A 28 0.71 -8.40 -13.80
CA PRO A 28 1.84 -9.32 -13.86
C PRO A 28 2.90 -9.01 -12.79
N GLY A 29 3.70 -10.00 -12.43
CA GLY A 29 4.86 -9.78 -11.56
C GLY A 29 5.88 -8.85 -12.22
N SER A 30 6.69 -8.15 -11.41
CA SER A 30 7.68 -7.15 -11.87
C SER A 30 7.09 -6.06 -12.78
N SER A 31 5.82 -5.72 -12.59
CA SER A 31 5.10 -4.71 -13.37
C SER A 31 5.49 -3.27 -13.01
N ALA A 32 6.07 -3.04 -11.81
CA ALA A 32 6.57 -1.74 -11.38
C ALA A 32 8.05 -1.82 -10.97
N ASP A 33 8.85 -0.77 -11.24
CA ASP A 33 10.23 -0.72 -10.75
C ASP A 33 10.31 -0.57 -9.23
N THR A 34 9.31 0.08 -8.63
CA THR A 34 9.24 0.31 -7.20
C THR A 34 7.79 0.20 -6.77
N VAL A 35 7.55 -0.58 -5.73
CA VAL A 35 6.26 -0.66 -5.06
C VAL A 35 6.40 0.02 -3.71
N THR A 36 5.45 0.90 -3.40
CA THR A 36 5.39 1.58 -2.11
C THR A 36 4.16 1.11 -1.35
N VAL A 37 4.38 0.58 -0.15
CA VAL A 37 3.33 0.21 0.79
C VAL A 37 3.27 1.32 1.83
N LEU A 38 2.32 2.23 1.67
CA LEU A 38 2.21 3.44 2.49
C LEU A 38 0.82 3.48 3.12
N HIS A 39 0.74 3.65 4.44
CA HIS A 39 -0.52 3.72 5.16
C HIS A 39 -1.46 2.55 4.86
N LEU A 40 -0.96 1.34 5.08
CA LEU A 40 -1.66 0.11 4.73
C LEU A 40 -1.51 -0.95 5.82
N ILE A 41 -0.29 -1.48 6.00
CA ILE A 41 -0.07 -2.68 6.82
C ILE A 41 -0.36 -2.45 8.31
N GLU A 42 -0.30 -1.21 8.78
CA GLU A 42 -0.68 -0.86 10.14
C GLU A 42 -2.16 -1.07 10.45
N HIS A 43 -3.02 -1.17 9.43
CA HIS A 43 -4.46 -1.37 9.56
C HIS A 43 -4.89 -2.83 9.35
N LEU A 44 -3.95 -3.73 9.08
CA LEU A 44 -4.25 -5.12 8.75
C LEU A 44 -4.04 -6.03 9.96
N PRO A 45 -4.79 -7.14 10.09
CA PRO A 45 -4.42 -8.22 10.99
C PRO A 45 -3.12 -8.89 10.49
N SER A 46 -2.36 -9.50 11.40
CA SER A 46 -0.99 -9.95 11.11
C SER A 46 -0.90 -10.98 9.97
N ASP A 47 -1.91 -11.84 9.81
CA ASP A 47 -2.00 -12.83 8.73
C ASP A 47 -2.17 -12.19 7.33
N ALA A 48 -2.81 -11.03 7.26
CA ALA A 48 -2.98 -10.29 6.01
C ALA A 48 -1.73 -9.47 5.62
N ILE A 49 -0.86 -9.14 6.57
CA ILE A 49 0.35 -8.34 6.32
C ILE A 49 1.30 -9.11 5.40
N ASP A 50 1.58 -10.38 5.72
CA ASP A 50 2.51 -11.21 4.95
C ASP A 50 2.05 -11.34 3.49
N ALA A 51 0.75 -11.59 3.28
CA ALA A 51 0.18 -11.70 1.93
C ALA A 51 0.33 -10.39 1.12
N VAL A 52 0.14 -9.23 1.75
CA VAL A 52 0.34 -7.92 1.10
C VAL A 52 1.80 -7.65 0.80
N LEU A 53 2.72 -8.03 1.69
CA LEU A 53 4.15 -7.86 1.48
C LEU A 53 4.69 -8.78 0.37
N ASP A 54 4.26 -10.04 0.35
CA ASP A 54 4.57 -10.99 -0.72
C ASP A 54 4.07 -10.47 -2.07
N GLU A 55 2.85 -9.93 -2.09
CA GLU A 55 2.27 -9.34 -3.29
C GLU A 55 3.02 -8.09 -3.76
N ALA A 56 3.42 -7.22 -2.83
CA ALA A 56 4.27 -6.07 -3.14
C ALA A 56 5.63 -6.49 -3.73
N VAL A 57 6.24 -7.56 -3.20
CA VAL A 57 7.49 -8.14 -3.73
C VAL A 57 7.25 -8.73 -5.12
N ARG A 58 6.16 -9.47 -5.34
CA ARG A 58 5.79 -10.03 -6.65
C ARG A 58 5.70 -8.94 -7.72
N LEU A 59 5.08 -7.81 -7.40
CA LEU A 59 4.88 -6.68 -8.31
C LEU A 59 6.16 -5.87 -8.56
N ALA A 60 7.05 -5.81 -7.57
CA ALA A 60 8.28 -5.02 -7.65
C ALA A 60 9.35 -5.70 -8.49
N ARG A 61 9.90 -4.96 -9.46
CA ARG A 61 11.07 -5.39 -10.25
C ARG A 61 12.38 -5.16 -9.51
N ARG A 62 12.46 -4.13 -8.66
CA ARG A 62 13.73 -3.73 -8.01
C ARG A 62 13.64 -3.56 -6.51
N ARG A 63 12.57 -2.94 -6.01
CA ARG A 63 12.45 -2.64 -4.57
C ARG A 63 11.02 -2.46 -4.12
N VAL A 64 10.80 -2.81 -2.86
CA VAL A 64 9.63 -2.46 -2.08
C VAL A 64 10.07 -1.45 -1.03
N ILE A 65 9.30 -0.37 -0.87
CA ILE A 65 9.49 0.61 0.19
C ILE A 65 8.24 0.55 1.06
N VAL A 66 8.41 0.14 2.32
CA VAL A 66 7.32 0.03 3.29
C VAL A 66 7.46 1.18 4.27
N ALA A 67 6.42 1.99 4.42
CA ALA A 67 6.34 2.97 5.48
C ALA A 67 5.45 2.42 6.59
N VAL A 68 5.96 2.45 7.82
CA VAL A 68 5.24 2.07 9.03
C VAL A 68 5.20 3.24 10.00
N PRO A 69 4.14 3.37 10.82
CA PRO A 69 4.10 4.37 11.87
C PRO A 69 5.20 4.09 12.90
N PHE A 70 5.91 5.15 13.30
CA PHE A 70 6.85 5.10 14.41
C PHE A 70 6.14 5.59 15.68
N GLU A 71 5.61 4.66 16.45
CA GLU A 71 4.82 4.95 17.65
C GLU A 71 4.98 3.89 18.73
N ASP A 72 4.78 4.30 19.99
CA ASP A 72 4.96 3.41 21.13
C ASP A 72 3.82 2.39 21.29
N GLU A 73 2.62 2.75 20.88
CA GLU A 73 1.44 1.88 20.90
C GLU A 73 0.57 2.22 19.68
N PRO A 74 -0.18 1.25 19.13
CA PRO A 74 -1.12 1.51 18.05
C PRO A 74 -2.11 2.62 18.45
N ARG A 75 -2.21 3.67 17.65
CA ARG A 75 -3.14 4.77 17.94
C ARG A 75 -4.54 4.50 17.41
N ASP A 76 -5.48 4.33 18.33
CA ASP A 76 -6.91 4.12 18.04
C ASP A 76 -7.52 5.19 17.12
N CYS A 77 -7.12 6.46 17.28
CA CYS A 77 -7.67 7.55 16.47
C CYS A 77 -7.27 7.47 14.98
N TYR A 78 -6.23 6.68 14.66
CA TYR A 78 -5.84 6.36 13.29
C TYR A 78 -6.32 4.96 12.86
N GLY A 79 -6.89 4.17 13.77
CA GLY A 79 -7.32 2.80 13.48
C GLY A 79 -6.14 1.87 13.23
N HIS A 80 -4.98 2.13 13.86
CA HIS A 80 -3.84 1.24 13.78
C HIS A 80 -4.08 0.00 14.65
N LEU A 81 -3.77 -1.17 14.10
CA LEU A 81 -3.81 -2.46 14.79
C LEU A 81 -2.41 -2.95 15.15
N GLN A 82 -1.40 -2.47 14.44
CA GLN A 82 -0.03 -2.98 14.52
C GLN A 82 0.91 -1.92 15.07
N ARG A 83 1.96 -2.41 15.75
CA ARG A 83 3.14 -1.64 16.16
C ARG A 83 4.37 -2.28 15.49
N PHE A 84 5.31 -1.44 15.06
CA PHE A 84 6.55 -1.87 14.41
C PHE A 84 7.77 -1.33 15.17
N ASP A 85 8.86 -2.10 15.18
CA ASP A 85 10.14 -1.78 15.86
C ASP A 85 11.37 -1.81 14.93
#